data_AF-A0A6B3CYR8-F1
#
_entry.id   AF-A0A6B3CYR8-F1
#
_cell.length_a   1.000
_cell.length_b   1.000
_cell.length_c   1.000
_cell.angle_alpha   90.00
_cell.angle_beta   90.00
_cell.angle_gamma   90.00
#
_symmetry.space_group_name_H-M   'P 1'
#
loop_
_entity.id
_entity.type
_entity.pdbx_description
1 polymer ?
#
loop_
_entity_poly.entity_id
_entity_poly.type
_entity_poly.pdbx_seq_one_letter_code
_entity_poly.pdbx_strand_id
1 'polypeptide(L)' 'MSNSTTSTAPQQPVDASLSHGLKQRHLSMIALGGVIGAGLFVGSGAGIAAAGPSIVVAYTLSGLLVMLVM' A
#
# COMPACT_ATOMS: atom_id res chain seq x y z
N MET A 1 -40.72 36.58 24.98
CA MET A 1 -41.06 35.64 23.90
C MET A 1 -40.24 36.02 22.69
N SER A 2 -39.32 35.13 22.30
CA SER A 2 -38.80 34.84 20.95
C SER A 2 -38.27 36.04 20.11
N ASN A 3 -37.05 36.06 19.57
CA ASN A 3 -36.48 35.06 18.66
C ASN A 3 -34.94 35.11 18.68
N SER A 4 -34.33 33.98 19.01
CA SER A 4 -32.96 33.61 18.67
C SER A 4 -32.80 33.49 17.15
N THR A 5 -32.21 34.51 16.52
CA THR A 5 -31.75 34.45 15.12
C THR A 5 -30.27 34.10 15.09
N THR A 6 -29.98 32.81 15.30
CA THR A 6 -28.65 32.25 15.02
C THR A 6 -28.52 32.13 13.50
N SER A 7 -27.76 33.04 12.91
CA SER A 7 -27.42 33.04 11.49
C SER A 7 -26.64 31.76 11.15
N THR A 8 -27.28 30.87 10.42
CA THR A 8 -26.70 29.65 9.82
C THR A 8 -25.61 30.06 8.84
N ALA A 9 -24.34 29.96 9.25
CA ALA A 9 -23.21 30.02 8.33
C ALA A 9 -23.28 28.83 7.35
N PRO A 10 -22.93 29.00 6.07
CA PRO A 10 -22.89 27.90 5.12
C PRO A 10 -21.87 26.86 5.58
N GLN A 11 -22.36 25.66 5.90
CA GLN A 11 -21.56 24.50 6.28
C GLN A 11 -20.57 24.21 5.15
N GLN A 12 -19.28 24.32 5.46
CA GLN A 12 -18.18 23.84 4.62
C GLN A 12 -18.46 22.38 4.19
N PRO A 13 -17.99 21.98 2.99
CA PRO A 13 -18.17 20.62 2.50
C PRO A 13 -17.68 19.67 3.59
N VAL A 14 -18.57 18.77 4.03
CA VAL A 14 -18.17 17.64 4.85
C VAL A 14 -17.15 16.85 4.04
N ASP A 15 -15.87 17.10 4.30
CA ASP A 15 -14.83 16.16 3.96
C ASP A 15 -15.32 14.82 4.51
N ALA A 16 -15.76 13.95 3.61
CA ALA A 16 -16.15 12.59 3.95
C ALA A 16 -14.90 11.99 4.57
N SER A 17 -14.83 12.01 5.91
CA SER A 17 -13.71 11.50 6.65
C SER A 17 -13.66 10.02 6.30
N LEU A 18 -12.75 9.67 5.39
CA LEU A 18 -12.49 8.31 5.00
C LEU A 18 -12.21 7.59 6.31
N SER A 19 -13.14 6.74 6.73
CA SER A 19 -12.95 5.90 7.88
C SER A 19 -11.67 5.13 7.61
N HIS A 20 -10.63 5.39 8.40
CA HIS A 20 -9.33 4.74 8.31
C HIS A 20 -9.50 3.27 8.76
N GLY A 21 -10.27 2.50 7.98
CA GLY A 21 -10.76 1.17 8.33
C GLY A 21 -9.72 0.09 8.12
N LEU A 22 -8.62 0.42 7.43
CA LEU A 22 -7.48 -0.47 7.27
C LEU A 22 -6.58 -0.36 8.50
N LYS A 23 -6.79 -1.30 9.42
CA LYS A 23 -5.87 -1.56 10.53
C LYS A 23 -4.49 -1.91 9.97
N GLN A 24 -3.42 -1.61 10.71
CA GLN A 24 -2.04 -1.90 10.32
C GLN A 24 -1.84 -3.36 9.86
N ARG A 25 -2.52 -4.32 10.49
CA ARG A 25 -2.53 -5.73 10.07
C ARG A 25 -3.08 -5.96 8.67
N HIS A 26 -4.11 -5.23 8.26
CA HIS A 26 -4.69 -5.35 6.92
C HIS A 26 -3.72 -4.79 5.89
N LEU A 27 -3.05 -3.68 6.20
CA LEU A 27 -2.04 -3.10 5.34
C LEU A 27 -0.84 -4.06 5.15
N SER A 28 -0.36 -4.69 6.23
CA SER A 28 0.66 -5.73 6.13
C SER A 28 0.20 -6.93 5.30
N MET A 29 -1.04 -7.40 5.47
CA MET A 29 -1.57 -8.51 4.66
C MET A 29 -1.71 -8.15 3.18
N ILE A 30 -2.09 -6.91 2.86
CA ILE A 30 -2.15 -6.41 1.48
C ILE A 30 -0.74 -6.35 0.87
N ALA A 31 0.23 -5.80 1.60
CA ALA A 31 1.61 -5.70 1.16
C ALA A 31 2.23 -7.09 0.92
N LEU A 32 2.06 -8.01 1.87
CA LEU A 32 2.54 -9.39 1.75
C LEU A 32 1.85 -10.11 0.58
N GLY A 33 0.54 -9.95 0.43
CA GLY A 33 -0.21 -10.54 -0.68
C GLY A 33 0.27 -10.04 -2.05
N GLY A 34 0.53 -8.73 -2.19
CA GLY A 34 1.04 -8.14 -3.42
C GLY A 34 2.46 -8.59 -3.76
N VAL A 35 3.37 -8.56 -2.79
CA VAL A 35 4.76 -9.00 -2.96
C VAL A 35 4.84 -10.49 -3.29
N ILE A 36 4.05 -11.35 -2.64
CA ILE A 36 4.09 -12.79 -2.92
C ILE A 36 3.41 -13.10 -4.27
N GLY A 37 2.24 -12.52 -4.53
CA GLY A 37 1.45 -12.80 -5.75
C GLY A 37 2.05 -12.20 -7.02
N ALA A 38 2.00 -10.86 -7.15
CA ALA A 38 2.50 -10.19 -8.35
C ALA A 38 4.03 -10.09 -8.38
N GLY A 39 4.66 -9.88 -7.22
CA GLY A 39 6.12 -9.77 -7.12
C GLY A 39 6.82 -11.10 -7.39
N LEU A 40 6.69 -12.06 -6.47
CA LEU A 40 7.43 -13.32 -6.54
C LEU A 40 6.85 -14.28 -7.57
N PHE A 41 5.54 -14.54 -7.61
CA PHE A 41 5.00 -15.55 -8.54
C PHE A 41 5.01 -15.08 -10.00
N VAL A 42 4.35 -13.96 -10.30
CA VAL A 42 4.28 -13.44 -11.68
C VAL A 42 5.67 -12.96 -12.15
N GLY A 43 6.43 -12.29 -11.28
CA GLY A 43 7.77 -11.80 -11.62
C GLY A 43 8.82 -12.89 -11.78
N SER A 44 8.78 -13.96 -10.96
CA SER A 44 9.80 -15.02 -11.07
C SER A 44 9.71 -15.81 -12.36
N GLY A 45 8.53 -15.97 -12.97
CA GLY A 45 8.44 -16.65 -14.27
C GLY A 45 9.30 -15.97 -15.35
N ALA A 46 9.15 -14.64 -15.48
CA ALA A 46 9.95 -13.84 -16.41
C ALA A 46 11.43 -13.76 -15.98
N GLY A 47 11.68 -13.59 -14.69
CA GLY A 47 13.04 -13.52 -14.16
C GLY A 47 13.81 -14.83 -14.35
N ILE A 48 13.20 -15.98 -14.09
CA ILE A 48 13.85 -17.29 -14.22
C ILE A 48 14.15 -17.55 -15.69
N ALA A 49 13.24 -17.20 -16.60
CA ALA A 49 13.48 -17.31 -18.04
C ALA A 49 14.64 -16.45 -18.52
N ALA A 50 14.83 -15.25 -17.96
CA ALA A 50 15.90 -14.33 -18.34
C ALA A 50 17.25 -14.64 -17.69
N ALA A 51 17.27 -14.96 -16.38
CA ALA A 51 18.49 -15.09 -15.58
C ALA A 51 18.90 -16.55 -15.32
N GLY A 52 18.01 -17.52 -15.54
CA GLY A 52 18.25 -18.92 -15.21
C GLY A 52 18.56 -19.11 -13.72
N PRO A 53 19.47 -20.03 -13.34
CA PRO A 53 19.80 -20.31 -11.93
C PRO A 53 20.34 -19.10 -11.16
N SER A 54 20.87 -18.09 -11.86
CA SER A 54 21.45 -16.89 -11.24
C SER A 54 20.41 -15.95 -10.63
N ILE A 55 19.12 -16.18 -10.86
CA ILE A 55 18.03 -15.38 -10.29
C ILE A 55 18.05 -15.30 -8.77
N VAL A 56 18.53 -16.36 -8.09
CA VAL A 56 18.64 -16.37 -6.63
C VAL A 56 19.55 -15.22 -6.18
N VAL A 57 20.72 -15.08 -6.83
CA VAL A 57 21.67 -14.00 -6.54
C VAL A 57 21.06 -12.64 -6.88
N ALA A 58 20.35 -12.53 -8.00
CA ALA A 58 19.71 -11.29 -8.41
C ALA A 58 18.63 -10.82 -7.41
N TYR A 59 17.78 -11.73 -6.92
CA TYR A 59 16.78 -11.41 -5.90
C TYR A 59 17.42 -11.08 -4.55
N THR A 60 18.46 -11.80 -4.14
CA THR A 60 19.18 -11.50 -2.89
C THR A 60 19.82 -10.12 -2.94
N LEU A 61 20.51 -9.78 -4.03
CA LEU A 61 21.12 -8.45 -4.19
C LEU A 61 20.07 -7.34 -4.27
N SER A 62 18.99 -7.55 -5.03
CA SER A 62 17.89 -6.58 -5.12
C SER A 62 17.23 -6.35 -3.77
N GLY A 63 16.92 -7.41 -3.03
CA GLY A 63 16.35 -7.33 -1.68
C GLY A 63 17.29 -6.64 -0.68
N LEU A 64 18.60 -6.91 -0.77
CA LEU A 64 19.60 -6.23 0.06
C LEU A 64 19.64 -4.72 -0.24
N LEU A 65 19.64 -4.34 -1.52
CA LEU A 65 19.62 -2.93 -1.90
C LEU A 65 18.36 -2.22 -1.40
N VAL A 66 17.19 -2.85 -1.50
CA VAL A 66 15.94 -2.28 -0.97
C VAL A 66 16.02 -2.11 0.55
N MET A 67 16.55 -3.09 1.28
CA MET A 67 16.75 -3.01 2.73
C MET A 67 17.74 -1.91 3.15
N LEU A 68 18.75 -1.62 2.33
CA LEU A 68 19.72 -0.55 2.63
C LEU A 68 19.17 0.85 2.33
N VAL A 69 18.22 0.96 1.41
CA VAL A 69 17.65 2.24 0.96
C VAL A 69 16.45 2.68 1.80
N MET A 70 15.60 1.74 2.24
CA MET A 70 14.46 1.98 3.13
C MET A 70 14.89 2.00 4.59
#